data_AF-A0A8F2JFM7-F1
#
_entry.id   AF-A0A8F2JFM7-F1
#
_cell.length_a   1.000
_cell.length_b   1.000
_cell.length_c   1.000
_cell.angle_alpha   90.00
_cell.angle_beta   90.00
_cell.angle_gamma   90.00
#
_symmetry.space_group_name_H-M   'P 1'
#
loop_
_entity.id
_entity.type
_entity.pdbx_description
1 polymer ?
#
loop_
_entity_poly.entity_id
_entity_poly.type
_entity_poly.pdbx_seq_one_letter_code
_entity_poly.pdbx_strand_id
1 'polypeptide(L)'
;MRARGERKEAGSWVKFRLLMWKNFVQQLRHPVQTAAELLLPVLTMSLVLVLRSQIDPEVLETRTYPPIPAHTLNYSVTVLGGMNLTRMSMAFSPENAVLRDVVSSATTKLLLKNMRDQVLPIIEALPIEIPPGLVNSSQVYEIVKLFVDENVVTGYNSSAAMRGIYAEEEATRRVIAGIEFDDSLREITELPLDLSYALRFPERPRLNSFFMTGGRTWRTDNVFPMFEVPGPRFPYSWEGGNDPGYVNEMFIALQHMISSELVSKVAGVNLDFDVHIQRYPHPAYIMDLAKEALQFLFPSFIMISFSYTAINIIRSVTVEKEMQLKETMKIMGLPTWLHWMAWFFKQFIYLLIASVLILVILKAVQRRCLVG
;
A
#
# COMPACT_ATOMS: atom_id res chain seq x y z
N MET A 1 12.04 81.63 32.05
CA MET A 1 12.95 80.58 32.54
C MET A 1 12.73 79.29 31.77
N ARG A 2 13.80 78.80 31.13
CA ARG A 2 14.06 77.46 30.57
C ARG A 2 13.07 76.86 29.57
N ALA A 3 13.44 76.99 28.29
CA ALA A 3 12.98 76.14 27.20
C ALA A 3 13.19 74.65 27.55
N ARG A 4 12.10 73.90 27.51
CA ARG A 4 12.05 72.46 27.75
C ARG A 4 12.61 71.78 26.50
N GLY A 5 13.83 71.25 26.58
CA GLY A 5 14.48 70.56 25.46
C GLY A 5 13.58 69.45 24.92
N GLU A 6 13.41 69.41 23.60
CA GLU A 6 12.70 68.36 22.88
C GLU A 6 13.34 67.02 23.20
N ARG A 7 12.62 66.15 23.92
CA ARG A 7 13.04 64.77 24.13
C ARG A 7 12.95 64.06 22.79
N LYS A 8 14.09 63.75 22.18
CA LYS A 8 14.17 62.84 21.03
C LYS A 8 13.48 61.54 21.38
N GLU A 9 12.42 61.19 20.65
CA GLU A 9 11.74 59.91 20.83
C GLU A 9 12.71 58.77 20.54
N ALA A 10 12.71 57.75 21.41
CA ALA A 10 13.53 56.57 21.20
C ALA A 10 13.12 55.85 19.91
N GLY A 11 14.10 55.52 19.06
CA GLY A 11 13.86 54.78 17.82
C GLY A 11 13.19 53.42 18.07
N SER A 12 12.45 52.94 17.09
CA SER A 12 11.69 51.68 17.17
C SER A 12 12.54 50.47 17.58
N TRP A 13 13.81 50.42 17.18
CA TRP A 13 14.75 49.39 17.60
C TRP A 13 15.07 49.41 19.10
N VAL A 14 15.22 50.59 19.69
CA VAL A 14 15.45 50.74 21.13
C VAL A 14 14.21 50.30 21.90
N LYS A 15 13.02 50.72 21.44
CA LYS A 15 11.73 50.28 21.99
C LYS A 15 11.58 48.75 21.90
N PHE A 16 11.97 48.14 20.78
CA PHE A 16 11.95 46.69 20.58
C PHE A 16 12.88 45.95 21.53
N ARG A 17 14.14 46.39 21.64
CA ARG A 17 15.12 45.79 22.54
C ARG A 17 14.67 45.85 24.00
N LEU A 18 14.06 46.97 24.42
CA LEU A 18 13.50 47.11 25.76
C LEU A 18 12.31 46.17 26.01
N LEU A 19 11.43 46.02 25.03
CA LEU A 19 10.32 45.05 25.10
C LEU A 19 10.84 43.61 25.18
N MET A 20 11.85 43.27 24.38
CA MET A 20 12.49 41.95 24.44
C MET A 20 13.13 41.71 25.81
N TRP A 21 13.85 42.70 26.35
CA TRP A 21 14.40 42.63 27.71
C TRP A 21 13.31 42.42 28.76
N LYS A 22 12.20 43.18 28.70
CA LYS A 22 11.03 42.99 29.57
C LYS A 22 10.54 41.54 29.51
N ASN A 23 10.32 41.02 28.30
CA ASN A 23 9.78 39.69 28.07
C ASN A 23 10.71 38.57 28.57
N PHE A 24 12.03 38.74 28.39
CA PHE A 24 13.03 37.80 28.91
C PHE A 24 13.13 37.85 30.44
N VAL A 25 13.18 39.04 31.03
CA VAL A 25 13.21 39.19 32.49
C VAL A 25 11.95 38.63 33.13
N GLN A 26 10.78 38.84 32.53
CA GLN A 26 9.52 38.27 33.02
C GLN A 26 9.57 36.74 33.01
N GLN A 27 10.10 36.14 31.95
CA GLN A 27 10.25 34.69 31.86
C GLN A 27 11.23 34.15 32.92
N LEU A 28 12.39 34.82 33.11
CA LEU A 28 13.38 34.44 34.11
C LEU A 28 12.86 34.51 35.56
N ARG A 29 11.86 35.35 35.83
CA ARG A 29 11.17 35.43 37.13
C ARG A 29 10.22 34.27 37.40
N HIS A 30 9.89 33.46 36.39
CA HIS A 30 9.10 32.24 36.50
C HIS A 30 9.98 31.02 36.15
N PRO A 31 10.95 30.66 37.00
CA PRO A 31 11.96 29.64 36.69
C PRO A 31 11.33 28.26 36.50
N VAL A 32 10.30 27.91 37.28
CA VAL A 32 9.61 26.61 37.18
C VAL A 32 8.91 26.47 35.83
N GLN A 33 8.19 27.52 35.39
CA GLN A 33 7.51 27.52 34.09
C GLN A 33 8.53 27.41 32.94
N THR A 34 9.60 28.20 33.00
CA THR A 34 10.65 28.20 31.97
C THR A 34 11.37 26.86 31.91
N ALA A 35 11.67 26.26 33.05
CA ALA A 35 12.25 24.92 33.13
C ALA A 35 11.29 23.88 32.55
N ALA A 36 9.99 23.94 32.88
CA ALA A 36 9.00 23.02 32.32
C ALA A 36 8.84 23.18 30.80
N GLU A 37 8.81 24.42 30.28
CA GLU A 37 8.72 24.69 28.83
C GLU A 37 9.92 24.15 28.05
N LEU A 38 11.11 24.17 28.66
CA LEU A 38 12.33 23.69 28.02
C LEU A 38 12.54 22.18 28.21
N LEU A 39 12.34 21.67 29.43
CA LEU A 39 12.64 20.29 29.78
C LEU A 39 11.53 19.34 29.37
N LEU A 40 10.26 19.74 29.38
CA LEU A 40 9.18 18.81 29.07
C LEU A 40 9.30 18.24 27.64
N PRO A 41 9.50 19.05 26.58
CA PRO A 41 9.68 18.50 25.24
C PRO A 41 10.96 17.67 25.10
N VAL A 42 12.01 18.04 25.84
CA VAL A 42 13.29 17.33 25.83
C VAL A 42 13.14 15.96 26.51
N LEU A 43 12.42 15.89 27.63
CA LEU A 43 12.19 14.66 28.40
C LEU A 43 11.31 13.69 27.63
N THR A 44 10.19 14.15 27.07
CA THR A 44 9.29 13.31 26.27
C THR A 44 10.01 12.73 25.05
N MET A 45 10.77 13.56 24.33
CA MET A 45 11.56 13.09 23.18
C MET A 45 12.69 12.15 23.61
N SER A 46 13.35 12.42 24.75
CA SER A 46 14.39 11.54 25.28
C SER A 46 13.84 10.16 25.64
N LEU A 47 12.65 10.09 26.23
CA LEU A 47 11.99 8.84 26.59
C LEU A 47 11.73 7.99 25.33
N VAL A 48 11.16 8.61 24.29
CA VAL A 48 10.89 7.92 23.02
C VAL A 48 12.18 7.42 22.37
N LEU A 49 13.25 8.21 22.40
CA LEU A 49 14.55 7.83 21.83
C LEU A 49 15.24 6.72 22.64
N VAL A 50 15.09 6.71 23.96
CA VAL A 50 15.58 5.63 24.81
C VAL A 50 14.84 4.33 24.50
N LEU A 51 13.52 4.36 24.37
CA LEU A 51 12.73 3.19 23.96
C LEU A 51 13.20 2.65 22.61
N ARG A 52 13.46 3.54 21.64
CA ARG A 52 14.03 3.13 20.35
C ARG A 52 15.40 2.47 20.51
N SER A 53 16.24 2.97 21.41
CA SER A 53 17.60 2.43 21.61
C SER A 53 17.65 1.03 22.23
N GLN A 54 16.53 0.52 22.73
CA GLN A 54 16.43 -0.83 23.30
C GLN A 54 16.08 -1.90 22.26
N ILE A 55 15.74 -1.51 21.03
CA ILE A 55 15.35 -2.42 19.96
C ILE A 55 16.43 -2.37 18.89
N ASP A 56 17.19 -3.46 18.79
CA ASP A 56 18.26 -3.60 17.81
C ASP A 56 17.68 -3.89 16.41
N PRO A 57 18.28 -3.34 15.35
CA PRO A 57 17.87 -3.62 13.98
C PRO A 57 18.27 -5.04 13.58
N GLU A 58 17.40 -5.72 12.84
CA GLU A 58 17.68 -7.06 12.32
C GLU A 58 18.32 -6.96 10.92
N VAL A 59 19.51 -7.56 10.76
CA VAL A 59 20.17 -7.65 9.45
C VAL A 59 19.72 -8.93 8.77
N LEU A 60 19.02 -8.80 7.66
CA LEU A 60 18.52 -9.92 6.88
C LEU A 60 19.38 -10.11 5.63
N GLU A 61 19.74 -11.36 5.36
CA GLU A 61 20.54 -11.73 4.20
C GLU A 61 19.78 -11.54 2.88
N THR A 62 20.51 -11.70 1.77
CA THR A 62 19.94 -11.65 0.42
C THR A 62 18.83 -12.69 0.27
N ARG A 63 17.65 -12.25 -0.14
CA ARG A 63 16.47 -13.10 -0.31
C ARG A 63 16.37 -13.54 -1.77
N THR A 64 16.49 -14.84 -2.02
CA THR A 64 16.26 -15.45 -3.35
C THR A 64 14.92 -16.16 -3.39
N TYR A 65 14.28 -16.18 -4.56
CA TYR A 65 12.98 -16.82 -4.76
C TYR A 65 13.07 -17.94 -5.80
N PRO A 66 12.46 -19.12 -5.54
CA PRO A 66 12.45 -20.19 -6.52
C PRO A 66 11.57 -19.82 -7.73
N PRO A 67 11.88 -20.33 -8.93
CA PRO A 67 10.98 -20.23 -10.07
C PRO A 67 9.71 -21.05 -9.82
N ILE A 68 8.58 -20.54 -10.30
CA ILE A 68 7.26 -21.16 -10.14
C ILE A 68 6.65 -21.32 -11.55
N PRO A 69 6.07 -22.48 -11.89
CA PRO A 69 5.40 -22.66 -13.17
C PRO A 69 4.24 -21.67 -13.33
N ALA A 70 4.13 -20.99 -14.46
CA ALA A 70 3.11 -19.98 -14.70
C ALA A 70 1.68 -20.55 -14.67
N HIS A 71 1.52 -21.83 -15.03
CA HIS A 71 0.24 -22.54 -15.02
C HIS A 71 -0.17 -23.07 -13.64
N THR A 72 0.62 -22.86 -12.58
CA THR A 72 0.33 -23.43 -11.26
C THR A 72 -0.94 -22.83 -10.65
N LEU A 73 -1.75 -23.70 -10.05
CA LEU A 73 -2.89 -23.31 -9.21
C LEU A 73 -2.62 -23.53 -7.72
N ASN A 74 -1.38 -23.90 -7.35
CA ASN A 74 -1.03 -24.28 -5.98
C ASN A 74 -1.27 -23.16 -4.95
N TYR A 75 -1.16 -21.90 -5.37
CA TYR A 75 -1.37 -20.72 -4.54
C TYR A 75 -2.81 -20.19 -4.60
N SER A 76 -3.66 -20.80 -5.43
CA SER A 76 -5.05 -20.40 -5.67
C SER A 76 -6.07 -21.25 -4.92
N VAL A 77 -5.62 -22.27 -4.17
CA VAL A 77 -6.50 -23.19 -3.41
C VAL A 77 -7.46 -22.45 -2.48
N THR A 78 -6.99 -21.40 -1.79
CA THR A 78 -7.84 -20.61 -0.89
C THR A 78 -8.96 -19.89 -1.65
N VAL A 79 -8.65 -19.35 -2.84
CA VAL A 79 -9.66 -18.72 -3.69
C VAL A 79 -10.63 -19.77 -4.23
N LEU A 80 -10.11 -20.89 -4.74
CA LEU A 80 -10.89 -22.01 -5.26
C LEU A 80 -11.84 -22.59 -4.20
N GLY A 81 -11.38 -22.74 -2.96
CA GLY A 81 -12.22 -23.20 -1.85
C GLY A 81 -13.31 -22.21 -1.42
N GLY A 82 -13.14 -20.92 -1.70
CA GLY A 82 -14.19 -19.91 -1.50
C GLY A 82 -15.18 -19.80 -2.67
N MET A 83 -14.86 -20.37 -3.83
CA MET A 83 -15.72 -20.39 -5.01
C MET A 83 -16.71 -21.56 -4.97
N ASN A 84 -17.80 -21.43 -5.71
CA ASN A 84 -18.74 -22.53 -5.91
C ASN A 84 -18.27 -23.43 -7.06
N LEU A 85 -17.49 -24.46 -6.72
CA LEU A 85 -16.87 -25.39 -7.67
C LEU A 85 -17.87 -26.06 -8.62
N THR A 86 -19.11 -26.32 -8.17
CA THR A 86 -20.15 -27.00 -8.97
C THR A 86 -20.75 -26.14 -10.08
N ARG A 87 -20.61 -24.81 -9.97
CA ARG A 87 -21.15 -23.82 -10.94
C ARG A 87 -20.07 -22.89 -11.46
N MET A 88 -18.84 -23.39 -11.55
CA MET A 88 -17.74 -22.60 -12.10
C MET A 88 -17.99 -22.28 -13.57
N SER A 89 -17.78 -21.02 -13.95
CA SER A 89 -17.85 -20.60 -15.34
C SER A 89 -16.67 -19.71 -15.74
N MET A 90 -16.27 -19.79 -17.00
CA MET A 90 -15.36 -18.87 -17.67
C MET A 90 -16.15 -18.17 -18.76
N ALA A 91 -16.25 -16.85 -18.62
CA ALA A 91 -16.97 -16.04 -19.58
C ALA A 91 -16.04 -15.62 -20.72
N PHE A 92 -16.53 -15.56 -21.94
CA PHE A 92 -15.80 -14.93 -23.04
C PHE A 92 -16.72 -14.13 -23.97
N SER A 93 -16.16 -13.18 -24.72
CA SER A 93 -16.90 -12.38 -25.69
C SER A 93 -15.99 -11.89 -26.82
N PRO A 94 -16.47 -11.80 -28.07
CA PRO A 94 -17.80 -12.21 -28.55
C PRO A 94 -17.97 -13.74 -28.67
N GLU A 95 -19.20 -14.23 -28.60
CA GLU A 95 -19.52 -15.65 -28.86
C GLU A 95 -19.19 -15.99 -30.32
N ASN A 96 -18.19 -16.85 -30.49
CA ASN A 96 -17.73 -17.39 -31.76
C ASN A 96 -17.18 -18.81 -31.51
N ALA A 97 -17.47 -19.76 -32.41
CA ALA A 97 -16.99 -21.14 -32.32
C ALA A 97 -15.46 -21.26 -32.24
N VAL A 98 -14.71 -20.42 -32.97
CA VAL A 98 -13.24 -20.42 -32.96
C VAL A 98 -12.70 -19.95 -31.60
N LEU A 99 -13.27 -18.86 -31.07
CA LEU A 99 -12.87 -18.32 -29.76
C LEU A 99 -13.27 -19.26 -28.63
N ARG A 100 -14.45 -19.89 -28.73
CA ARG A 100 -14.91 -20.94 -27.80
C ARG A 100 -13.93 -22.10 -27.75
N ASP A 101 -13.48 -22.58 -28.91
CA ASP A 101 -12.50 -23.67 -28.99
C ASP A 101 -11.16 -23.29 -28.33
N VAL A 102 -10.70 -22.04 -28.49
CA VAL A 102 -9.50 -21.53 -27.81
C VAL A 102 -9.70 -21.51 -26.29
N VAL A 103 -10.79 -20.94 -25.81
CA VAL A 103 -11.07 -20.82 -24.37
C VAL A 103 -11.24 -22.21 -23.75
N SER A 104 -12.02 -23.09 -24.38
CA SER A 104 -12.21 -24.47 -23.93
C SER A 104 -10.88 -25.24 -23.91
N SER A 105 -10.09 -25.18 -24.99
CA SER A 105 -8.81 -25.90 -25.06
C SER A 105 -7.80 -25.40 -24.00
N ALA A 106 -7.71 -24.08 -23.80
CA ALA A 106 -6.83 -23.48 -22.79
C ALA A 106 -7.25 -23.86 -21.36
N THR A 107 -8.55 -23.84 -21.08
CA THR A 107 -9.08 -24.18 -19.75
C THR A 107 -8.96 -25.67 -19.45
N THR A 108 -9.20 -26.54 -20.43
CA THR A 108 -8.91 -27.97 -20.33
C THR A 108 -7.44 -28.21 -20.03
N LYS A 109 -6.52 -27.59 -20.78
CA LYS A 109 -5.08 -27.74 -20.53
C LYS A 109 -4.69 -27.25 -19.12
N LEU A 110 -5.29 -26.14 -18.65
CA LEU A 110 -5.04 -25.63 -17.29
C LEU A 110 -5.44 -26.65 -16.23
N LEU A 111 -6.64 -27.21 -16.34
CA LEU A 111 -7.14 -28.21 -15.41
C LEU A 111 -6.26 -29.45 -15.44
N LEU A 112 -5.98 -30.00 -16.62
CA LEU A 112 -5.14 -31.20 -16.81
C LEU A 112 -3.75 -31.06 -16.21
N LYS A 113 -3.08 -29.92 -16.43
CA LYS A 113 -1.74 -29.67 -15.85
C LYS A 113 -1.75 -29.65 -14.32
N ASN A 114 -2.86 -29.24 -13.70
CA ASN A 114 -3.00 -29.20 -12.24
C ASN A 114 -3.72 -30.44 -11.66
N MET A 115 -4.25 -31.35 -12.48
CA MET A 115 -5.00 -32.53 -12.02
C MET A 115 -4.18 -33.50 -11.18
N ARG A 116 -2.87 -33.61 -11.44
CA ARG A 116 -1.99 -34.58 -10.75
C ARG A 116 -1.64 -34.17 -9.33
N ASP A 117 -1.59 -32.88 -9.04
CA ASP A 117 -1.03 -32.38 -7.78
C ASP A 117 -2.10 -31.89 -6.79
N GLN A 118 -3.25 -31.36 -7.24
CA GLN A 118 -4.20 -30.68 -6.33
C GLN A 118 -5.71 -30.77 -6.64
N VAL A 119 -6.13 -31.32 -7.79
CA VAL A 119 -7.56 -31.28 -8.22
C VAL A 119 -8.29 -32.62 -8.01
N LEU A 120 -7.63 -33.65 -7.48
CA LEU A 120 -8.28 -34.94 -7.17
C LEU A 120 -9.55 -34.81 -6.29
N PRO A 121 -9.55 -33.98 -5.21
CA PRO A 121 -10.75 -33.78 -4.38
C PRO A 121 -11.86 -32.96 -5.08
N ILE A 122 -11.49 -32.09 -6.02
CA ILE A 122 -12.43 -31.26 -6.79
C ILE A 122 -13.14 -32.11 -7.84
N ILE A 123 -12.42 -33.05 -8.46
CA ILE A 123 -12.97 -34.00 -9.45
C ILE A 123 -13.91 -35.00 -8.78
N GLU A 124 -13.59 -35.48 -7.58
CA GLU A 124 -14.52 -36.31 -6.78
C GLU A 124 -15.83 -35.56 -6.43
N ALA A 125 -15.79 -34.23 -6.38
CA ALA A 125 -16.95 -33.36 -6.18
C ALA A 125 -17.69 -33.01 -7.49
N LEU A 126 -17.09 -33.29 -8.66
CA LEU A 126 -17.78 -33.23 -9.95
C LEU A 126 -18.53 -34.55 -10.17
N PRO A 127 -19.76 -34.55 -10.71
CA PRO A 127 -20.52 -35.76 -11.00
C PRO A 127 -19.98 -36.47 -12.25
N ILE A 128 -18.68 -36.79 -12.28
CA ILE A 128 -18.00 -37.46 -13.38
C ILE A 128 -17.54 -38.83 -12.85
N GLU A 129 -18.26 -39.89 -13.22
CA GLU A 129 -17.78 -41.26 -13.01
C GLU A 129 -16.59 -41.49 -13.95
N ILE A 130 -15.36 -41.46 -13.43
CA ILE A 130 -14.17 -41.79 -14.21
C ILE A 130 -14.01 -43.33 -14.22
N PRO A 131 -14.16 -44.01 -15.37
CA PRO A 131 -13.99 -45.45 -15.45
C PRO A 131 -12.55 -45.85 -15.05
N PRO A 132 -12.36 -46.87 -14.20
CA PRO A 132 -11.03 -47.32 -13.82
C PRO A 132 -10.35 -47.95 -15.05
N GLY A 133 -9.34 -47.26 -15.62
CA GLY A 133 -8.53 -47.78 -16.74
C GLY A 133 -8.26 -46.83 -17.92
N LEU A 134 -8.66 -45.55 -17.87
CA LEU A 134 -8.33 -44.57 -18.92
C LEU A 134 -6.86 -44.11 -18.83
N VAL A 135 -5.97 -44.90 -19.45
CA VAL A 135 -4.51 -44.67 -19.48
C VAL A 135 -4.05 -43.91 -20.74
N ASN A 136 -4.94 -43.58 -21.69
CA ASN A 136 -4.60 -42.74 -22.84
C ASN A 136 -4.92 -41.26 -22.58
N SER A 137 -3.87 -40.44 -22.55
CA SER A 137 -3.94 -38.98 -22.32
C SER A 137 -4.84 -38.24 -23.31
N SER A 138 -5.00 -38.75 -24.54
CA SER A 138 -5.88 -38.17 -25.57
C SER A 138 -7.37 -38.32 -25.25
N GLN A 139 -7.80 -39.49 -24.78
CA GLN A 139 -9.20 -39.73 -24.42
C GLN A 139 -9.62 -38.94 -23.18
N VAL A 140 -8.72 -38.82 -22.20
CA VAL A 140 -8.94 -37.98 -21.01
C VAL A 140 -9.06 -36.51 -21.42
N TYR A 141 -8.22 -36.04 -22.34
CA TYR A 141 -8.31 -34.67 -22.85
C TYR A 141 -9.66 -34.40 -23.51
N GLU A 142 -10.13 -35.29 -24.38
CA GLU A 142 -11.41 -35.10 -25.09
C GLU A 142 -12.62 -35.10 -24.13
N ILE A 143 -12.66 -36.00 -23.15
CA ILE A 143 -13.74 -36.06 -22.15
C ILE A 143 -13.77 -34.78 -21.31
N VAL A 144 -12.61 -34.35 -20.81
CA VAL A 144 -12.51 -33.13 -19.99
C VAL A 144 -12.85 -31.91 -20.83
N LYS A 145 -12.42 -31.86 -22.10
CA LYS A 145 -12.74 -30.77 -23.02
C LYS A 145 -14.24 -30.65 -23.26
N LEU A 146 -14.94 -31.76 -23.47
CA LEU A 146 -16.38 -31.78 -23.67
C LEU A 146 -17.11 -31.28 -22.41
N PHE A 147 -16.71 -31.76 -21.24
CA PHE A 147 -17.26 -31.27 -19.97
C PHE A 147 -17.04 -29.76 -19.77
N VAL A 148 -15.83 -29.28 -20.07
CA VAL A 148 -15.46 -27.86 -19.94
C VAL A 148 -16.24 -26.98 -20.91
N ASP A 149 -16.38 -27.38 -22.17
CA ASP A 149 -17.12 -26.61 -23.16
C ASP A 149 -18.62 -26.49 -22.82
N GLU A 150 -19.23 -27.57 -22.30
CA GLU A 150 -20.65 -27.57 -21.96
C GLU A 150 -20.97 -26.90 -20.62
N ASN A 151 -20.13 -27.08 -19.59
CA ASN A 151 -20.48 -26.70 -18.21
C ASN A 151 -19.68 -25.52 -17.66
N VAL A 152 -18.48 -25.26 -18.21
CA VAL A 152 -17.58 -24.22 -17.69
C VAL A 152 -17.53 -23.02 -18.62
N VAL A 153 -17.54 -23.18 -19.94
CA VAL A 153 -17.34 -22.06 -20.87
C VAL A 153 -18.68 -21.43 -21.28
N THR A 154 -18.87 -20.15 -20.92
CA THR A 154 -20.04 -19.36 -21.29
C THR A 154 -19.63 -18.20 -22.19
N GLY A 155 -20.26 -18.05 -23.36
CA GLY A 155 -19.97 -16.93 -24.24
C GLY A 155 -21.09 -15.92 -24.32
N TYR A 156 -20.69 -14.68 -24.62
CA TYR A 156 -21.55 -13.50 -24.60
C TYR A 156 -21.46 -12.78 -25.94
N ASN A 157 -22.60 -12.30 -26.42
CA ASN A 157 -22.71 -11.64 -27.73
C ASN A 157 -21.97 -10.30 -27.84
N SER A 158 -21.72 -9.60 -26.72
CA SER A 158 -20.90 -8.37 -26.72
C SER A 158 -20.10 -8.20 -25.44
N SER A 159 -18.98 -7.49 -25.58
CA SER A 159 -18.13 -7.06 -24.48
C SER A 159 -18.92 -6.40 -23.34
N ALA A 160 -19.88 -5.53 -23.66
CA ALA A 160 -20.72 -4.84 -22.69
C ALA A 160 -21.61 -5.80 -21.87
N ALA A 161 -22.18 -6.82 -22.52
CA ALA A 161 -23.00 -7.83 -21.83
C ALA A 161 -22.14 -8.66 -20.84
N MET A 162 -20.90 -8.96 -21.22
CA MET A 162 -19.97 -9.70 -20.36
C MET A 162 -19.50 -8.88 -19.14
N ARG A 163 -19.34 -7.56 -19.28
CA ARG A 163 -18.89 -6.71 -18.16
C ARG A 163 -19.87 -6.69 -16.98
N GLY A 164 -21.15 -6.96 -17.22
CA GLY A 164 -22.18 -7.02 -16.17
C GLY A 164 -22.09 -8.25 -15.26
N ILE A 165 -21.25 -9.24 -15.57
CA ILE A 165 -21.18 -10.50 -14.82
C ILE A 165 -20.78 -10.29 -13.36
N TYR A 166 -19.87 -9.36 -13.09
CA TYR A 166 -19.40 -9.09 -11.73
C TYR A 166 -20.25 -8.07 -10.96
N ALA A 167 -21.42 -7.69 -11.48
CA ALA A 167 -22.33 -6.79 -10.78
C ALA A 167 -22.90 -7.43 -9.50
N GLU A 168 -23.08 -8.75 -9.51
CA GLU A 168 -23.59 -9.52 -8.37
C GLU A 168 -22.46 -10.27 -7.65
N GLU A 169 -22.48 -10.27 -6.32
CA GLU A 169 -21.46 -10.98 -5.52
C GLU A 169 -21.53 -12.50 -5.74
N GLU A 170 -22.73 -13.07 -5.92
CA GLU A 170 -22.87 -14.49 -6.18
C GLU A 170 -22.21 -14.93 -7.49
N ALA A 171 -22.28 -14.08 -8.52
CA ALA A 171 -21.64 -14.33 -9.80
C ALA A 171 -20.11 -14.29 -9.68
N THR A 172 -19.56 -13.45 -8.81
CA THR A 172 -18.11 -13.41 -8.51
C THR A 172 -17.59 -14.71 -7.89
N ARG A 173 -18.45 -15.45 -7.16
CA ARG A 173 -18.10 -16.77 -6.60
C ARG A 173 -18.22 -17.92 -7.60
N ARG A 174 -18.83 -17.68 -8.77
CA ARG A 174 -19.06 -18.69 -9.81
C ARG A 174 -18.14 -18.45 -11.01
N VAL A 175 -17.90 -17.21 -11.40
CA VAL A 175 -17.15 -16.87 -12.60
C VAL A 175 -15.66 -16.74 -12.27
N ILE A 176 -14.83 -17.57 -12.90
CA ILE A 176 -13.38 -17.59 -12.68
C ILE A 176 -12.72 -16.33 -13.25
N ALA A 177 -12.99 -16.03 -14.53
CA ALA A 177 -12.54 -14.85 -15.25
C ALA A 177 -13.44 -14.64 -16.50
N GLY A 178 -13.52 -13.39 -16.97
CA GLY A 178 -14.04 -13.04 -18.28
C GLY A 178 -12.91 -12.79 -19.27
N ILE A 179 -13.04 -13.24 -20.52
CA ILE A 179 -12.06 -13.05 -21.58
C ILE A 179 -12.69 -12.16 -22.66
N GLU A 180 -12.21 -10.93 -22.76
CA GLU A 180 -12.72 -9.94 -23.71
C GLU A 180 -11.80 -9.91 -24.93
N PHE A 181 -12.30 -10.37 -26.05
CA PHE A 181 -11.73 -10.15 -27.37
C PHE A 181 -12.39 -8.91 -28.01
N ASP A 182 -11.81 -8.43 -29.10
CA ASP A 182 -12.44 -7.34 -29.87
C ASP A 182 -13.77 -7.80 -30.48
N ASP A 183 -14.80 -6.95 -30.42
CA ASP A 183 -16.15 -7.25 -30.92
C ASP A 183 -16.14 -7.46 -32.45
N SER A 184 -15.10 -6.99 -33.15
CA SER A 184 -14.85 -7.27 -34.58
C SER A 184 -14.65 -8.76 -34.89
N LEU A 185 -14.28 -9.57 -33.90
CA LEU A 185 -13.95 -11.00 -34.04
C LEU A 185 -15.18 -11.92 -33.96
N ARG A 186 -16.39 -11.38 -34.10
CA ARG A 186 -17.63 -12.15 -33.94
C ARG A 186 -17.89 -13.15 -35.08
N GLU A 187 -17.55 -12.78 -36.31
CA GLU A 187 -17.85 -13.57 -37.52
C GLU A 187 -16.62 -14.24 -38.14
N ILE A 188 -15.48 -14.26 -37.42
CA ILE A 188 -14.24 -14.84 -37.94
C ILE A 188 -14.33 -16.36 -38.04
N THR A 189 -13.76 -16.92 -39.10
CA THR A 189 -13.56 -18.36 -39.29
C THR A 189 -12.13 -18.79 -38.96
N GLU A 190 -11.18 -17.86 -39.04
CA GLU A 190 -9.76 -18.08 -38.75
C GLU A 190 -9.24 -16.97 -37.82
N LEU A 191 -8.27 -17.30 -36.96
CA LEU A 191 -7.69 -16.36 -36.02
C LEU A 191 -6.76 -15.36 -36.74
N PRO A 192 -6.89 -14.05 -36.51
CA PRO A 192 -5.95 -13.07 -37.06
C PRO A 192 -4.58 -13.19 -36.40
N LEU A 193 -3.53 -12.78 -37.14
CA LEU A 193 -2.15 -12.75 -36.65
C LEU A 193 -1.93 -11.70 -35.56
N ASP A 194 -2.62 -10.56 -35.66
CA ASP A 194 -2.60 -9.49 -34.67
C ASP A 194 -3.91 -9.54 -33.88
N LEU A 195 -3.82 -9.96 -32.62
CA LEU A 195 -4.96 -10.17 -31.74
C LEU A 195 -4.67 -9.61 -30.36
N SER A 196 -5.51 -8.66 -29.93
CA SER A 196 -5.52 -8.15 -28.56
C SER A 196 -6.67 -8.79 -27.78
N TYR A 197 -6.39 -9.21 -26.55
CA TYR A 197 -7.41 -9.70 -25.63
C TYR A 197 -7.17 -9.12 -24.23
N ALA A 198 -8.24 -9.01 -23.44
CA ALA A 198 -8.19 -8.54 -22.07
C ALA A 198 -8.81 -9.57 -21.12
N LEU A 199 -8.12 -9.87 -20.03
CA LEU A 199 -8.69 -10.66 -18.94
C LEU A 199 -9.43 -9.74 -17.98
N ARG A 200 -10.68 -10.08 -17.70
CA ARG A 200 -11.58 -9.37 -16.80
C ARG A 200 -11.77 -10.19 -15.54
N PHE A 201 -11.44 -9.56 -14.42
CA PHE A 201 -11.60 -10.08 -13.08
C PHE A 201 -12.56 -9.16 -12.31
N PRO A 202 -13.14 -9.63 -11.19
CA PRO A 202 -13.94 -8.77 -10.33
C PRO A 202 -13.14 -7.56 -9.86
N GLU A 203 -13.81 -6.43 -9.60
CA GLU A 203 -13.16 -5.16 -9.19
C GLU A 203 -12.24 -5.33 -7.96
N ARG A 204 -12.66 -6.20 -7.03
CA ARG A 204 -11.89 -6.55 -5.83
C ARG A 204 -11.36 -7.97 -5.97
N PRO A 205 -10.08 -8.22 -5.61
CA PRO A 205 -9.55 -9.58 -5.49
C PRO A 205 -10.43 -10.44 -4.57
N ARG A 206 -10.68 -11.69 -4.96
CA ARG A 206 -11.54 -12.64 -4.24
C ARG A 206 -10.99 -13.00 -2.87
N LEU A 207 -9.67 -13.07 -2.68
CA LEU A 207 -9.09 -13.24 -1.34
C LEU A 207 -9.59 -12.17 -0.36
N ASN A 208 -9.73 -10.93 -0.83
CA ASN A 208 -10.24 -9.82 -0.03
C ASN A 208 -11.75 -9.90 0.14
N SER A 209 -12.47 -10.15 -0.96
CA SER A 209 -13.93 -10.26 -0.92
C SER A 209 -14.43 -11.43 -0.06
N PHE A 210 -13.75 -12.58 -0.07
CA PHE A 210 -14.19 -13.80 0.61
C PHE A 210 -13.71 -13.88 2.05
N PHE A 211 -12.49 -13.41 2.33
CA PHE A 211 -11.83 -13.63 3.62
C PHE A 211 -11.33 -12.33 4.27
N MET A 212 -11.58 -11.16 3.67
CA MET A 212 -11.07 -9.86 4.14
C MET A 212 -9.53 -9.81 4.23
N THR A 213 -8.84 -10.63 3.43
CA THR A 213 -7.36 -10.70 3.37
C THR A 213 -6.82 -10.25 2.02
N GLY A 214 -5.59 -9.74 1.96
CA GLY A 214 -4.99 -9.28 0.70
C GLY A 214 -5.41 -7.87 0.27
N GLY A 215 -5.12 -7.54 -0.98
CA GLY A 215 -5.33 -6.20 -1.55
C GLY A 215 -6.81 -5.86 -1.73
N ARG A 216 -7.20 -4.63 -1.38
CA ARG A 216 -8.59 -4.14 -1.56
C ARG A 216 -8.96 -3.91 -3.03
N THR A 217 -7.95 -3.66 -3.88
CA THR A 217 -8.07 -3.41 -5.32
C THR A 217 -6.84 -3.99 -6.01
N TRP A 218 -6.91 -4.14 -7.33
CA TRP A 218 -5.81 -4.67 -8.15
C TRP A 218 -4.61 -3.73 -8.29
N ARG A 219 -4.75 -2.45 -7.90
CA ARG A 219 -3.71 -1.41 -7.98
C ARG A 219 -3.02 -1.33 -9.35
N THR A 220 -3.80 -1.46 -10.43
CA THR A 220 -3.31 -1.39 -11.81
C THR A 220 -2.67 -0.05 -12.16
N ASP A 221 -3.00 1.01 -11.42
CA ASP A 221 -2.50 2.37 -11.66
C ASP A 221 -1.08 2.59 -11.09
N ASN A 222 -0.62 1.70 -10.21
CA ASN A 222 0.61 1.87 -9.46
C ASN A 222 1.63 0.77 -9.78
N VAL A 223 2.84 1.17 -10.19
CA VAL A 223 3.97 0.24 -10.35
C VAL A 223 4.63 -0.08 -9.00
N PHE A 224 4.62 0.88 -8.06
CA PHE A 224 5.20 0.76 -6.73
C PHE A 224 4.18 1.05 -5.63
N PRO A 225 4.32 0.47 -4.43
CA PRO A 225 3.46 0.82 -3.30
C PRO A 225 3.65 2.30 -2.91
N MET A 226 2.59 2.93 -2.40
CA MET A 226 2.63 4.34 -1.95
C MET A 226 3.65 4.56 -0.82
N PHE A 227 3.90 3.54 -0.01
CA PHE A 227 4.91 3.56 1.05
C PHE A 227 5.84 2.36 0.86
N GLU A 228 7.13 2.64 0.68
CA GLU A 228 8.16 1.62 0.59
C GLU A 228 8.61 1.24 2.00
N VAL A 229 8.42 -0.04 2.34
CA VAL A 229 8.95 -0.63 3.56
C VAL A 229 10.32 -1.25 3.21
N PRO A 230 11.35 -1.14 4.07
CA PRO A 230 12.61 -1.80 3.83
C PRO A 230 12.44 -3.31 3.64
N GLY A 231 13.03 -3.83 2.57
CA GLY A 231 12.96 -5.25 2.21
C GLY A 231 11.98 -5.56 1.08
N PRO A 232 11.92 -6.83 0.64
CA PRO A 232 11.04 -7.24 -0.43
C PRO A 232 9.58 -7.27 0.04
N ARG A 233 8.67 -6.88 -0.85
CA ARG A 233 7.23 -7.04 -0.65
C ARG A 233 6.89 -8.50 -0.38
N PHE A 234 6.24 -8.81 0.75
CA PHE A 234 5.94 -10.18 1.18
C PHE A 234 7.17 -11.12 1.10
N PRO A 235 8.12 -11.01 2.06
CA PRO A 235 9.38 -11.77 2.00
C PRO A 235 9.17 -13.29 1.99
N TYR A 236 8.10 -13.78 2.63
CA TYR A 236 7.80 -15.20 2.78
C TYR A 236 6.90 -15.78 1.67
N SER A 237 6.39 -14.95 0.76
CA SER A 237 5.59 -15.40 -0.38
C SER A 237 6.46 -15.56 -1.61
N TRP A 238 6.50 -16.75 -2.21
CA TRP A 238 7.31 -16.98 -3.41
C TRP A 238 6.62 -16.45 -4.66
N GLU A 239 5.28 -16.43 -4.64
CA GLU A 239 4.36 -16.03 -5.68
C GLU A 239 4.11 -14.52 -5.79
N GLY A 240 4.69 -13.72 -4.89
CA GLY A 240 4.54 -12.26 -4.87
C GLY A 240 3.51 -11.72 -3.87
N GLY A 241 2.80 -12.62 -3.17
CA GLY A 241 1.88 -12.30 -2.09
C GLY A 241 0.51 -11.76 -2.54
N ASN A 242 -0.36 -11.46 -1.58
CA ASN A 242 -1.81 -11.33 -1.80
C ASN A 242 -2.30 -9.91 -2.05
N ASP A 243 -1.41 -8.95 -2.28
CA ASP A 243 -1.75 -7.58 -2.61
C ASP A 243 -0.88 -7.21 -3.82
N PRO A 244 -1.42 -7.12 -5.05
CA PRO A 244 -2.80 -7.44 -5.46
C PRO A 244 -3.10 -8.95 -5.64
N GLY A 245 -2.11 -9.85 -5.64
CA GLY A 245 -2.36 -11.30 -5.67
C GLY A 245 -2.58 -11.96 -7.04
N TYR A 246 -1.89 -11.51 -8.10
CA TYR A 246 -2.08 -12.04 -9.47
C TYR A 246 -1.91 -13.57 -9.61
N VAL A 247 -0.98 -14.18 -8.86
CA VAL A 247 -0.81 -15.64 -8.90
C VAL A 247 -1.96 -16.32 -8.14
N ASN A 248 -2.24 -15.88 -6.91
CA ASN A 248 -3.30 -16.44 -6.06
C ASN A 248 -4.69 -16.35 -6.72
N GLU A 249 -4.96 -15.27 -7.45
CA GLU A 249 -6.21 -15.07 -8.18
C GLU A 249 -6.27 -15.78 -9.54
N MET A 250 -5.27 -16.60 -9.89
CA MET A 250 -5.18 -17.36 -11.16
C MET A 250 -4.99 -16.51 -12.42
N PHE A 251 -4.71 -15.20 -12.28
CA PHE A 251 -4.52 -14.30 -13.43
C PHE A 251 -3.36 -14.75 -14.31
N ILE A 252 -2.20 -15.04 -13.71
CA ILE A 252 -1.00 -15.47 -14.45
C ILE A 252 -1.24 -16.81 -15.15
N ALA A 253 -1.90 -17.75 -14.46
CA ALA A 253 -2.22 -19.06 -15.02
C ALA A 253 -3.14 -18.95 -16.24
N LEU A 254 -4.22 -18.18 -16.15
CA LEU A 254 -5.14 -17.96 -17.28
C LEU A 254 -4.46 -17.20 -18.41
N GLN A 255 -3.66 -16.17 -18.10
CA GLN A 255 -2.93 -15.43 -19.12
C GLN A 255 -1.98 -16.33 -19.90
N HIS A 256 -1.21 -17.17 -19.20
CA HIS A 256 -0.27 -18.09 -19.82
C HIS A 256 -0.99 -19.12 -20.69
N MET A 257 -2.08 -19.72 -20.20
CA MET A 257 -2.80 -20.77 -20.93
C MET A 257 -3.53 -20.24 -22.16
N ILE A 258 -4.18 -19.07 -22.07
CA ILE A 258 -4.85 -18.44 -23.21
C ILE A 258 -3.84 -17.97 -24.26
N SER A 259 -2.77 -17.29 -23.86
CA SER A 259 -1.71 -16.87 -24.78
C SER A 259 -1.06 -18.07 -25.47
N SER A 260 -0.71 -19.11 -24.72
CA SER A 260 -0.09 -20.31 -25.29
C SER A 260 -1.01 -21.02 -26.29
N GLU A 261 -2.31 -21.08 -26.00
CA GLU A 261 -3.30 -21.67 -26.91
C GLU A 261 -3.48 -20.85 -28.19
N LEU A 262 -3.61 -19.53 -28.06
CA LEU A 262 -3.69 -18.62 -29.22
C LEU A 262 -2.47 -18.77 -30.13
N VAL A 263 -1.26 -18.77 -29.55
CA VAL A 263 -0.01 -18.95 -30.30
C VAL A 263 0.05 -20.33 -30.96
N SER A 264 -0.36 -21.39 -30.25
CA SER A 264 -0.40 -22.75 -30.81
C SER A 264 -1.35 -22.86 -32.01
N LYS A 265 -2.53 -22.23 -31.93
CA LYS A 265 -3.53 -22.24 -33.00
C LYS A 265 -3.07 -21.46 -34.22
N VAL A 266 -2.48 -20.28 -34.03
CA VAL A 266 -1.95 -19.46 -35.12
C VAL A 266 -0.74 -20.12 -35.77
N ALA A 267 0.14 -20.78 -35.01
CA ALA A 267 1.30 -21.48 -35.55
C ALA A 267 0.94 -22.82 -36.23
N GLY A 268 -0.24 -23.37 -35.98
CA GLY A 268 -0.64 -24.71 -36.45
C GLY A 268 0.15 -25.85 -35.81
N VAL A 269 0.86 -25.59 -34.71
CA VAL A 269 1.70 -26.56 -33.99
C VAL A 269 1.29 -26.57 -32.53
N ASN A 270 1.16 -27.74 -31.92
CA ASN A 270 0.91 -27.85 -30.49
C ASN A 270 2.18 -27.46 -29.72
N LEU A 271 2.22 -26.24 -29.21
CA LEU A 271 3.36 -25.70 -28.47
C LEU A 271 3.09 -25.88 -26.96
N ASP A 272 3.80 -26.82 -26.33
CA ASP A 272 3.78 -26.99 -24.88
C ASP A 272 4.97 -26.26 -24.26
N PHE A 273 4.84 -24.95 -24.07
CA PHE A 273 5.87 -24.14 -23.42
C PHE A 273 5.81 -24.30 -21.90
N ASP A 274 6.95 -24.61 -21.30
CA ASP A 274 7.11 -24.63 -19.85
C ASP A 274 7.61 -23.27 -19.33
N VAL A 275 6.67 -22.33 -19.18
CA VAL A 275 6.99 -20.98 -18.73
C VAL A 275 6.98 -20.92 -17.21
N HIS A 276 8.06 -20.40 -16.65
CA HIS A 276 8.21 -20.14 -15.23
C HIS A 276 8.26 -18.65 -14.95
N ILE A 277 7.60 -18.24 -13.87
CA ILE A 277 7.74 -16.91 -13.28
C ILE A 277 8.72 -16.98 -12.12
N GLN A 278 9.60 -15.97 -12.00
CA GLN A 278 10.54 -15.88 -10.90
C GLN A 278 10.66 -14.44 -10.45
N ARG A 279 10.59 -14.25 -9.13
CA ARG A 279 10.84 -12.94 -8.53
C ARG A 279 12.33 -12.62 -8.57
N TYR A 280 12.65 -11.34 -8.78
CA TYR A 280 14.04 -10.90 -8.63
C TYR A 280 14.54 -11.13 -7.20
N PRO A 281 15.81 -11.53 -7.02
CA PRO A 281 16.41 -11.61 -5.70
C PRO A 281 16.49 -10.21 -5.10
N HIS A 282 16.21 -10.11 -3.80
CA HIS A 282 16.32 -8.86 -3.06
C HIS A 282 17.65 -8.84 -2.29
N PRO A 283 18.47 -7.78 -2.39
CA PRO A 283 19.73 -7.70 -1.66
C PRO A 283 19.50 -7.75 -0.15
N ALA A 284 20.57 -8.04 0.61
CA ALA A 284 20.56 -7.96 2.06
C ALA A 284 20.05 -6.58 2.52
N TYR A 285 19.20 -6.58 3.53
CA TYR A 285 18.52 -5.38 4.01
C TYR A 285 18.42 -5.37 5.53
N ILE A 286 18.27 -4.18 6.09
CA ILE A 286 18.14 -3.99 7.53
C ILE A 286 16.68 -3.69 7.83
N MET A 287 16.06 -4.53 8.65
CA MET A 287 14.71 -4.34 9.13
C MET A 287 14.76 -3.74 10.53
N ASP A 288 14.29 -2.50 10.67
CA ASP A 288 14.23 -1.77 11.95
C ASP A 288 12.77 -1.35 12.20
N LEU A 289 12.00 -2.26 12.79
CA LEU A 289 10.59 -2.02 13.13
C LEU A 289 10.43 -0.83 14.10
N ALA A 290 11.41 -0.63 14.99
CA ALA A 290 11.38 0.49 15.92
C ALA A 290 11.53 1.83 15.20
N LYS A 291 12.37 1.92 14.18
CA LYS A 291 12.50 3.11 13.32
C LYS A 291 11.21 3.39 12.55
N GLU A 292 10.58 2.37 11.97
CA GLU A 292 9.31 2.55 11.23
C GLU A 292 8.19 3.05 12.14
N ALA A 293 8.00 2.40 13.29
CA ALA A 293 7.03 2.83 14.29
C ALA A 293 7.33 4.24 14.80
N LEU A 294 8.62 4.56 15.02
CA LEU A 294 9.05 5.89 15.42
C LEU A 294 8.73 6.91 14.33
N GLN A 295 9.05 6.68 13.06
CA GLN A 295 8.73 7.60 11.97
C GLN A 295 7.23 7.93 11.90
N PHE A 296 6.38 6.93 12.14
CA PHE A 296 4.93 7.11 12.17
C PHE A 296 4.45 7.90 13.39
N LEU A 297 4.99 7.63 14.59
CA LEU A 297 4.53 8.23 15.84
C LEU A 297 5.22 9.56 16.21
N PHE A 298 6.38 9.84 15.63
CA PHE A 298 7.23 11.00 15.95
C PHE A 298 6.50 12.35 15.85
N PRO A 299 5.68 12.62 14.80
CA PRO A 299 4.92 13.87 14.73
C PRO A 299 3.96 14.04 15.90
N SER A 300 3.28 12.97 16.31
CA SER A 300 2.33 12.98 17.43
C SER A 300 3.03 13.28 18.76
N PHE A 301 4.20 12.68 18.99
CA PHE A 301 5.00 12.97 20.19
C PHE A 301 5.48 14.41 20.23
N ILE A 302 5.96 14.96 19.12
CA ILE A 302 6.35 16.38 19.03
C ILE A 302 5.16 17.28 19.36
N MET A 303 3.99 17.01 18.78
CA MET A 303 2.78 17.82 19.01
C MET A 303 2.38 17.84 20.49
N ILE A 304 2.35 16.67 21.14
CA ILE A 304 2.03 16.56 22.58
C ILE A 304 3.08 17.29 23.42
N SER A 305 4.35 17.12 23.08
CA SER A 305 5.49 17.72 23.79
C SER A 305 5.42 19.26 23.81
N PHE A 306 5.15 19.88 22.66
CA PHE A 306 5.07 21.34 22.55
C PHE A 306 3.70 21.91 22.94
N SER A 307 2.68 21.09 23.20
CA SER A 307 1.34 21.55 23.62
C SER A 307 1.39 22.41 24.89
N TYR A 308 2.20 22.01 25.88
CA TYR A 308 2.39 22.79 27.10
C TYR A 308 2.95 24.20 26.81
N THR A 309 3.93 24.30 25.90
CA THR A 309 4.48 25.59 25.49
C THR A 309 3.43 26.46 24.80
N ALA A 310 2.57 25.87 23.96
CA ALA A 310 1.48 26.57 23.29
C ALA A 310 0.46 27.15 24.28
N ILE A 311 0.05 26.36 25.28
CA ILE A 311 -0.88 26.78 26.33
C ILE A 311 -0.30 27.95 27.14
N ASN A 312 0.99 27.89 27.48
CA ASN A 312 1.63 28.92 28.27
C ASN A 312 1.80 30.26 27.53
N ILE A 313 2.07 30.23 26.22
CA ILE A 313 2.06 31.45 25.40
C ILE A 313 0.68 32.10 25.44
N ILE A 314 -0.37 31.30 25.20
CA ILE A 314 -1.75 31.79 25.20
C ILE A 314 -2.06 32.42 26.57
N ARG A 315 -1.78 31.71 27.67
CA ARG A 315 -1.97 32.22 29.03
C ARG A 315 -1.23 33.54 29.25
N SER A 316 0.02 33.63 28.82
CA SER A 316 0.84 34.83 29.02
C SER A 316 0.28 36.04 28.25
N VAL A 317 -0.17 35.81 27.00
CA VAL A 317 -0.78 36.85 26.17
C VAL A 317 -2.17 37.25 26.70
N THR A 318 -2.97 36.30 27.20
CA THR A 318 -4.28 36.61 27.79
C THR A 318 -4.15 37.38 29.10
N VAL A 319 -3.20 37.02 29.96
CA VAL A 319 -2.93 37.76 31.21
C VAL A 319 -2.44 39.18 30.90
N GLU A 320 -1.57 39.37 29.91
CA GLU A 320 -1.14 40.72 29.50
C GLU A 320 -2.31 41.56 28.95
N LYS A 321 -3.26 40.91 28.26
CA LYS A 321 -4.50 41.54 27.79
C LYS A 321 -5.48 41.86 28.92
N GLU A 322 -5.69 40.95 29.86
CA GLU A 322 -6.59 41.10 31.01
C GLU A 322 -6.16 42.27 31.90
N MET A 323 -4.85 42.35 32.17
CA MET A 323 -4.25 43.45 32.93
C MET A 323 -4.11 44.76 32.13
N GLN A 324 -4.58 44.79 30.87
CA GLN A 324 -4.52 45.93 29.96
C GLN A 324 -3.11 46.52 29.75
N LEU A 325 -2.05 45.75 30.03
CA LEU A 325 -0.66 46.20 29.93
C LEU A 325 -0.27 46.57 28.50
N LYS A 326 -0.87 45.90 27.51
CA LYS A 326 -0.67 46.24 26.10
C LYS A 326 -1.19 47.64 25.77
N GLU A 327 -2.37 48.01 26.27
CA GLU A 327 -3.00 49.31 25.97
C GLU A 327 -2.26 50.46 26.65
N THR A 328 -1.80 50.26 27.89
CA THR A 328 -0.96 51.26 28.57
C THR A 328 0.34 51.53 27.83
N MET A 329 1.00 50.49 27.30
CA MET A 329 2.21 50.66 26.48
C MET A 329 1.93 51.33 25.12
N LYS A 330 0.76 51.14 24.52
CA LYS A 330 0.36 51.89 23.32
C LYS A 330 0.21 53.38 23.61
N ILE A 331 -0.39 53.75 24.75
CA ILE A 331 -0.51 55.16 25.20
C ILE A 331 0.89 55.78 25.40
N MET A 332 1.88 54.98 25.82
CA MET A 332 3.29 55.39 25.92
C MET A 332 4.02 55.49 24.57
N GLY A 333 3.34 55.29 23.44
CA GLY A 333 3.89 55.47 22.09
C GLY A 333 4.61 54.24 21.53
N LEU A 334 4.23 53.02 21.95
CA LEU A 334 4.71 51.78 21.32
C LEU A 334 3.71 51.27 20.26
N PRO A 335 4.15 51.00 19.02
CA PRO A 335 3.26 50.53 17.98
C PRO A 335 2.90 49.04 18.16
N THR A 336 1.67 48.68 17.84
CA THR A 336 1.10 47.33 18.06
C THR A 336 1.92 46.19 17.46
N TRP A 337 2.51 46.37 16.28
CA TRP A 337 3.32 45.35 15.61
C TRP A 337 4.57 44.96 16.42
N LEU A 338 5.14 45.91 17.16
CA LEU A 338 6.35 45.70 17.97
C LEU A 338 6.09 44.72 19.11
N HIS A 339 4.88 44.73 19.67
CA HIS A 339 4.45 43.78 20.69
C HIS A 339 4.37 42.36 20.13
N TRP A 340 3.77 42.17 18.96
CA TRP A 340 3.68 40.86 18.32
C TRP A 340 5.04 40.31 17.91
N MET A 341 5.92 41.17 17.38
CA MET A 341 7.30 40.80 17.08
C MET A 341 8.06 40.40 18.34
N ALA A 342 7.89 41.13 19.44
CA ALA A 342 8.55 40.80 20.70
C ALA A 342 8.06 39.45 21.27
N TRP A 343 6.76 39.15 21.18
CA TRP A 343 6.21 37.84 21.54
C TRP A 343 6.74 36.72 20.64
N PHE A 344 6.77 36.94 19.32
CA PHE A 344 7.29 35.98 18.35
C PHE A 344 8.76 35.66 18.59
N PHE A 345 9.65 36.65 18.66
CA PHE A 345 11.08 36.41 18.82
C PHE A 345 11.42 35.82 20.19
N LYS A 346 10.73 36.24 21.25
CA LYS A 346 10.84 35.60 22.57
C LYS A 346 10.55 34.10 22.40
N GLN A 347 9.39 33.75 21.88
CA GLN A 347 8.99 32.34 21.78
C GLN A 347 9.87 31.54 20.82
N PHE A 348 10.23 32.13 19.67
CA PHE A 348 11.09 31.51 18.68
C PHE A 348 12.44 31.12 19.27
N ILE A 349 13.07 32.01 20.06
CA ILE A 349 14.35 31.71 20.71
C ILE A 349 14.20 30.54 21.69
N TYR A 350 13.15 30.49 22.50
CA TYR A 350 12.93 29.39 23.45
C TYR A 350 12.69 28.05 22.73
N LEU A 351 11.83 28.05 21.72
CA LEU A 351 11.57 26.85 20.92
C LEU A 351 12.83 26.40 20.17
N LEU A 352 13.63 27.33 19.64
CA LEU A 352 14.90 27.03 18.99
C LEU A 352 15.86 26.32 19.95
N ILE A 353 16.01 26.81 21.18
CA ILE A 353 16.87 26.17 22.19
C ILE A 353 16.35 24.76 22.49
N ALA A 354 15.04 24.59 22.71
CA ALA A 354 14.44 23.27 22.95
C ALA A 354 14.68 22.31 21.77
N SER A 355 14.49 22.77 20.53
CA SER A 355 14.75 21.98 19.32
C SER A 355 16.22 21.60 19.17
N VAL A 356 17.15 22.51 19.45
CA VAL A 356 18.60 22.22 19.42
C VAL A 356 18.95 21.17 20.47
N LEU A 357 18.40 21.25 21.68
CA LEU A 357 18.61 20.22 22.72
C LEU A 357 18.07 18.86 22.28
N ILE A 358 16.87 18.79 21.70
CA ILE A 358 16.29 17.56 21.15
C ILE A 358 17.20 16.98 20.05
N LEU A 359 17.73 17.81 19.14
CA LEU A 359 18.64 17.38 18.07
C LEU A 359 19.97 16.83 18.62
N VAL A 360 20.53 17.47 19.65
CA VAL A 360 21.76 16.99 20.31
C VAL A 360 21.52 15.62 20.93
N ILE A 361 20.39 15.42 21.62
CA ILE A 361 20.03 14.13 22.20
C ILE A 361 19.82 13.08 21.11
N LEU A 362 19.07 13.40 20.06
CA LEU A 362 18.83 12.49 18.94
C LEU A 362 20.14 12.04 18.30
N LYS A 363 21.07 12.97 18.07
CA LYS A 363 22.40 12.66 17.54
C LYS A 363 23.23 11.82 18.51
N ALA A 364 23.16 12.08 19.81
CA ALA A 364 23.85 11.30 20.83
C ALA A 364 23.32 9.85 20.90
N VAL A 365 22.00 9.67 20.87
CA VAL A 365 21.36 8.35 20.84
C VAL A 365 21.72 7.60 19.55
N GLN A 366 21.65 8.27 18.40
CA GLN A 366 22.00 7.66 17.11
C GLN A 366 23.47 7.20 17.07
N ARG A 367 24.41 7.98 17.63
CA ARG A 367 25.82 7.56 17.72
C ARG A 367 25.98 6.30 18.57
N ARG A 368 25.22 6.17 19.66
CA ARG A 368 25.26 4.98 20.52
C ARG A 368 24.82 3.73 19.77
N CYS A 369 23.77 3.83 18.96
CA CYS A 369 23.25 2.74 18.14
C CYS A 369 24.09 2.41 16.88
N LEU A 370 25.11 3.20 16.53
CA LEU A 370 26.01 2.92 15.41
C LEU A 370 27.35 2.30 15.86
N VAL A 371 27.64 2.33 17.16
CA VAL A 371 28.92 1.89 17.74
C VAL A 371 28.77 0.59 18.53
N GLY A 372 27.54 0.23 18.94
CA GLY A 372 27.17 -1.13 19.34
C GLY A 372 26.63 -1.86 18.13
#